data_AF-A0A9P7VZR7-F1
#
_entry.id   AF-A0A9P7VZR7-F1
#
_cell.length_a   1.000
_cell.length_b   1.000
_cell.length_c   1.000
_cell.angle_alpha   90.00
_cell.angle_beta   90.00
_cell.angle_gamma   90.00
#
_symmetry.space_group_name_H-M   'P 1'
#
loop_
_entity.id
_entity.type
_entity.pdbx_description
1 polymer ?
#
loop_
_entity_poly.entity_id
_entity_poly.type
_entity_poly.pdbx_seq_one_letter_code
_entity_poly.pdbx_strand_id
1 'polypeptide(L)'
;MAPNLYNLTVLDQSPTFIYSPYREGDLNSSWKVFYSNSPDSSYDSTHNSDNLASGTSLHSTTLQGASLQISFVGTAIYLSGSGTAGSYSTTLDGGDAVDGNPANGYLVSHDGLDYEAHTLVLNTTSTLQLNVTSALMTVGVGDEGAEQIHGLNHPLEHSATITDTKHLAIDVASDGSTSLDSFFTTNGNGPFNTNHDAQGYSRIDTTGKGSKILFSFSSASAVFVYGSTNYDHGAYSVTLSPAAGVSTSTRTFNSTSKWFAYDALTYWETNLDRDKTYQVTFENLADGKYMDIHQKTFPGSNFRVGALKGWSTGIDEFFIEFCGVSNRILGFFSSFL
;
A
#
# COMPACT_ATOMS: atom_id res chain seq x y z
N MET A 1 -2.99 7.81 24.57
CA MET A 1 -1.67 7.19 24.85
C MET A 1 -0.96 6.98 23.50
N ALA A 2 0.34 6.68 23.45
CA ALA A 2 1.05 6.58 22.16
C ALA A 2 0.73 5.24 21.44
N PRO A 3 0.56 5.23 20.10
CA PRO A 3 0.35 4.00 19.32
C PRO A 3 1.64 3.18 19.18
N ASN A 4 1.53 1.91 18.74
CA ASN A 4 2.73 1.14 18.38
C ASN A 4 3.28 1.64 17.05
N LEU A 5 4.58 1.89 17.02
CA LEU A 5 5.24 2.39 15.82
C LEU A 5 5.53 1.23 14.86
N TYR A 6 5.24 1.44 13.58
CA TYR A 6 5.43 0.50 12.48
C TYR A 6 6.10 1.21 11.31
N ASN A 7 7.08 0.54 10.72
CA ASN A 7 7.81 1.06 9.58
C ASN A 7 7.12 0.64 8.28
N LEU A 8 6.47 1.60 7.61
CA LEU A 8 5.80 1.43 6.34
C LEU A 8 6.72 1.90 5.20
N THR A 9 7.03 1.00 4.27
CA THR A 9 7.73 1.35 3.02
C THR A 9 6.72 1.56 1.90
N VAL A 10 6.74 2.73 1.29
CA VAL A 10 5.94 3.07 0.10
C VAL A 10 6.88 3.25 -1.08
N LEU A 11 6.71 2.46 -2.13
CA LEU A 11 7.51 2.55 -3.35
C LEU A 11 7.09 3.74 -4.21
N ASP A 12 8.01 4.30 -4.99
CA ASP A 12 7.81 5.40 -5.94
C ASP A 12 6.62 5.18 -6.90
N GLN A 13 6.33 3.92 -7.20
CA GLN A 13 5.20 3.45 -8.00
C GLN A 13 3.82 3.69 -7.41
N SER A 14 3.75 3.88 -6.09
CA SER A 14 2.48 4.12 -5.42
C SER A 14 1.82 5.39 -5.95
N PRO A 15 0.53 5.33 -6.33
CA PRO A 15 -0.28 6.51 -6.62
C PRO A 15 -0.41 7.48 -5.44
N THR A 16 -0.02 7.07 -4.23
CA THR A 16 -0.03 7.94 -3.04
C THR A 16 1.10 8.98 -3.04
N PHE A 17 2.12 8.79 -3.88
CA PHE A 17 2.99 9.88 -4.30
C PHE A 17 2.27 10.74 -5.34
N ILE A 18 2.12 12.02 -5.03
CA ILE A 18 1.55 13.00 -5.95
C ILE A 18 2.68 13.72 -6.67
N TYR A 19 2.82 13.42 -7.96
CA TYR A 19 3.84 13.98 -8.83
C TYR A 19 3.26 15.12 -9.67
N SER A 20 4.02 16.20 -9.82
CA SER A 20 3.68 17.38 -10.61
C SER A 20 4.83 17.75 -11.55
N PRO A 21 4.57 18.17 -12.81
CA PRO A 21 3.25 18.45 -13.40
C PRO A 21 2.44 17.21 -13.73
N TYR A 22 3.11 16.10 -14.05
CA TYR A 22 2.48 14.80 -14.26
C TYR A 22 3.36 13.69 -13.66
N ARG A 23 2.73 12.57 -13.34
CA ARG A 23 3.40 11.37 -12.81
C ARG A 23 4.25 10.65 -13.85
N GLU A 24 3.84 10.72 -15.10
CA GLU A 24 4.48 10.04 -16.22
C GLU A 24 4.66 10.99 -17.39
N GLY A 25 5.78 10.84 -18.11
CA GLY A 25 6.12 11.65 -19.28
C GLY A 25 7.61 11.59 -19.57
N ASP A 26 8.12 12.60 -20.29
CA ASP A 26 9.54 12.71 -20.59
C ASP A 26 10.30 13.38 -19.43
N LEU A 27 11.57 12.99 -19.27
CA LEU A 27 12.42 13.39 -18.15
C LEU A 27 12.51 14.92 -17.96
N ASN A 28 12.45 15.69 -19.06
CA ASN A 28 12.59 17.14 -19.06
C ASN A 28 11.26 17.92 -18.99
N SER A 29 10.12 17.22 -18.93
CA SER A 29 8.79 17.84 -18.94
C SER A 29 7.84 17.26 -17.88
N SER A 30 8.23 16.18 -17.23
CA SER A 30 7.43 15.42 -16.29
C SER A 30 8.32 14.59 -15.36
N TRP A 31 7.68 13.76 -14.53
CA TRP A 31 8.31 12.60 -13.93
C TRP A 31 8.24 11.41 -14.89
N LYS A 32 9.24 10.54 -14.80
CA LYS A 32 9.36 9.34 -15.63
C LYS A 32 9.78 8.16 -14.79
N VAL A 33 9.02 7.07 -14.85
CA VAL A 33 9.39 5.82 -14.20
C VAL A 33 10.44 5.05 -15.00
N PHE A 34 11.39 4.44 -14.30
CA PHE A 34 12.37 3.51 -14.84
C PHE A 34 12.40 2.24 -13.99
N TYR A 35 12.81 1.13 -14.61
CA TYR A 35 13.03 -0.14 -13.92
C TYR A 35 14.37 -0.74 -14.32
N SER A 36 15.07 -1.35 -13.36
CA SER A 36 16.41 -1.90 -13.59
C SER A 36 16.45 -3.01 -14.64
N ASN A 37 15.37 -3.79 -14.80
CA ASN A 37 15.32 -4.94 -15.72
C ASN A 37 14.34 -4.74 -16.88
N SER A 38 13.75 -3.55 -17.03
CA SER A 38 12.82 -3.22 -18.13
C SER A 38 13.26 -1.89 -18.77
N PRO A 39 14.25 -1.91 -19.69
CA PRO A 39 14.72 -0.70 -20.33
C PRO A 39 13.61 -0.07 -21.17
N ASP A 40 13.60 1.26 -21.27
CA ASP A 40 12.58 1.99 -22.03
C ASP A 40 12.39 1.51 -23.47
N SER A 41 13.47 1.02 -24.11
CA SER A 41 13.46 0.50 -25.47
C SER A 41 12.72 -0.84 -25.61
N SER A 42 12.49 -1.56 -24.52
CA SER A 42 11.69 -2.80 -24.54
C SER A 42 10.20 -2.53 -24.33
N TYR A 43 9.80 -1.27 -24.16
CA TYR A 43 8.39 -0.92 -24.03
C TYR A 43 7.65 -1.09 -25.35
N ASP A 44 6.60 -1.88 -25.34
CA ASP A 44 5.70 -2.05 -26.47
C ASP A 44 4.61 -0.99 -26.47
N SER A 45 4.85 0.09 -27.22
CA SER A 45 3.88 1.17 -27.42
C SER A 45 2.60 0.76 -28.17
N THR A 46 2.56 -0.44 -28.76
CA THR A 46 1.32 -0.96 -29.38
C THR A 46 0.44 -1.69 -28.38
N HIS A 47 0.96 -1.96 -27.17
CA HIS A 47 0.28 -2.65 -26.08
C HIS A 47 -0.28 -4.03 -26.47
N ASN A 48 0.41 -4.71 -27.40
CA ASN A 48 0.11 -6.09 -27.78
C ASN A 48 0.78 -7.10 -26.83
N SER A 49 1.68 -6.63 -25.98
CA SER A 49 2.25 -7.35 -24.84
C SER A 49 1.90 -6.63 -23.53
N ASP A 50 1.99 -7.37 -22.42
CA ASP A 50 1.51 -6.89 -21.11
C ASP A 50 2.32 -5.72 -20.54
N ASN A 51 3.49 -5.40 -21.11
CA ASN A 51 4.40 -4.35 -20.62
C ASN A 51 4.67 -4.44 -19.11
N LEU A 52 4.71 -5.67 -18.58
CA LEU A 52 5.01 -5.93 -17.18
C LEU A 52 6.46 -5.56 -16.88
N ALA A 53 6.64 -4.60 -15.97
CA ALA A 53 7.97 -4.20 -15.56
C ALA A 53 8.57 -5.17 -14.53
N SER A 54 9.90 -5.19 -14.48
CA SER A 54 10.67 -6.04 -13.59
C SER A 54 11.88 -5.31 -13.00
N GLY A 55 12.24 -5.67 -11.77
CA GLY A 55 13.39 -5.10 -11.06
C GLY A 55 13.01 -3.93 -10.15
N THR A 56 14.02 -3.16 -9.74
CA THR A 56 13.83 -2.01 -8.86
C THR A 56 13.41 -0.80 -9.67
N SER A 57 12.39 -0.10 -9.18
CA SER A 57 11.89 1.12 -9.80
C SER A 57 12.50 2.39 -9.24
N LEU A 58 12.41 3.45 -10.05
CA LEU A 58 12.59 4.83 -9.62
C LEU A 58 11.74 5.75 -10.49
N HIS A 59 11.24 6.84 -9.90
CA HIS A 59 10.73 7.98 -10.64
C HIS A 59 11.82 9.04 -10.73
N SER A 60 12.03 9.58 -11.93
CA SER A 60 13.07 10.54 -12.21
C SER A 60 12.56 11.77 -12.94
N THR A 61 13.22 12.90 -12.73
CA THR A 61 12.97 14.13 -13.47
C THR A 61 14.22 14.99 -13.58
N THR A 62 14.33 15.78 -14.65
CA THR A 62 15.26 16.90 -14.83
C THR A 62 14.53 18.23 -15.02
N LEU A 63 13.19 18.23 -14.89
CA LEU A 63 12.38 19.44 -14.99
C LEU A 63 12.54 20.26 -13.71
N GLN A 64 13.04 21.49 -13.85
CA GLN A 64 13.04 22.48 -12.76
C GLN A 64 11.60 22.88 -12.43
N GLY A 65 11.25 22.92 -11.14
CA GLY A 65 9.90 23.21 -10.65
C GLY A 65 8.96 22.01 -10.63
N ALA A 66 9.43 20.82 -11.01
CA ALA A 66 8.71 19.58 -10.74
C ALA A 66 8.63 19.33 -9.23
N SER A 67 7.56 18.68 -8.78
CA SER A 67 7.39 18.38 -7.36
C SER A 67 6.85 16.98 -7.12
N LEU A 68 7.11 16.50 -5.89
CA LEU A 68 6.60 15.26 -5.34
C LEU A 68 6.04 15.56 -3.95
N GLN A 69 4.86 15.00 -3.64
CA GLN A 69 4.25 15.11 -2.33
C GLN A 69 3.82 13.73 -1.81
N ILE A 70 4.00 13.51 -0.51
CA ILE A 70 3.42 12.38 0.23
C ILE A 70 2.95 12.85 1.61
N SER A 71 1.81 12.32 2.07
CA SER A 71 1.22 12.64 3.37
C SER A 71 1.07 11.37 4.21
N PHE A 72 1.28 11.50 5.53
CA PHE A 72 1.29 10.38 6.47
C PHE A 72 0.86 10.80 7.88
N VAL A 73 0.42 9.86 8.73
CA VAL A 73 0.35 10.07 10.18
C VAL A 73 1.41 9.22 10.87
N GLY A 74 2.40 9.87 11.49
CA GLY A 74 3.59 9.18 11.99
C GLY A 74 4.58 10.09 12.70
N THR A 75 5.75 9.56 13.06
CA THR A 75 6.80 10.28 13.81
C THR A 75 8.11 10.43 13.02
N ALA A 76 8.24 9.79 11.86
CA ALA A 76 9.43 9.88 11.02
C ALA A 76 9.12 9.58 9.55
N ILE A 77 9.92 10.17 8.66
CA ILE A 77 9.93 9.89 7.22
C ILE A 77 11.35 9.98 6.66
N TYR A 78 11.72 9.00 5.84
CA TYR A 78 12.97 8.94 5.09
C TYR A 78 12.65 8.73 3.62
N LEU A 79 12.85 9.75 2.79
CA LEU A 79 12.64 9.66 1.35
C LEU A 79 13.94 9.17 0.69
N SER A 80 13.90 7.98 0.09
CA SER A 80 15.03 7.33 -0.55
C SER A 80 15.18 7.75 -2.01
N GLY A 81 16.42 7.91 -2.46
CA GLY A 81 16.71 8.34 -3.82
C GLY A 81 18.14 8.81 -4.05
N SER A 82 18.34 9.50 -5.17
CA SER A 82 19.62 10.17 -5.50
C SER A 82 19.37 11.50 -6.18
N GLY A 83 20.23 12.47 -5.88
CA GLY A 83 20.16 13.83 -6.42
C GLY A 83 21.48 14.56 -6.17
N THR A 84 21.57 15.81 -6.60
CA THR A 84 22.73 16.67 -6.30
C THR A 84 22.38 17.61 -5.15
N ALA A 85 23.32 17.87 -4.25
CA ALA A 85 23.09 18.85 -3.18
C ALA A 85 22.72 20.21 -3.78
N GLY A 86 21.65 20.83 -3.26
CA GLY A 86 21.09 22.09 -3.75
C GLY A 86 20.31 22.01 -5.08
N SER A 87 20.11 20.81 -5.66
CA SER A 87 19.29 20.65 -6.89
C SER A 87 17.80 20.50 -6.65
N TYR A 88 17.40 20.43 -5.39
CA TYR A 88 16.02 20.37 -4.93
C TYR A 88 15.93 21.00 -3.53
N SER A 89 14.71 21.22 -3.07
CA SER A 89 14.40 21.63 -1.70
C SER A 89 13.24 20.78 -1.16
N THR A 90 13.10 20.73 0.15
CA THR A 90 11.98 20.06 0.82
C THR A 90 11.30 20.96 1.83
N THR A 91 10.00 20.81 1.99
CA THR A 91 9.20 21.41 3.06
C THR A 91 8.43 20.33 3.78
N LEU A 92 8.38 20.39 5.11
CA LEU A 92 7.51 19.58 5.95
C LEU A 92 6.42 20.47 6.51
N ASP A 93 5.16 20.08 6.34
CA ASP A 93 3.97 20.76 6.90
C ASP A 93 3.83 22.24 6.54
N GLY A 94 4.30 22.60 5.35
CA GLY A 94 4.30 23.98 4.86
C GLY A 94 5.29 24.91 5.58
N GLY A 95 6.24 24.35 6.34
CA GLY A 95 7.35 25.08 6.92
C GLY A 95 8.35 25.61 5.88
N ASP A 96 9.46 26.18 6.37
CA ASP A 96 10.49 26.75 5.51
C ASP A 96 11.13 25.70 4.60
N ALA A 97 11.46 26.11 3.38
CA ALA A 97 12.16 25.26 2.42
C ALA A 97 13.61 25.04 2.88
N VAL A 98 14.01 23.77 2.93
CA VAL A 98 15.38 23.35 3.24
C VAL A 98 16.03 22.83 1.96
N ASP A 99 17.21 23.33 1.64
CA ASP A 99 17.98 22.84 0.49
C ASP A 99 18.33 21.36 0.66
N GLY A 100 18.11 20.60 -0.42
CA GLY A 100 18.38 19.17 -0.46
C GLY A 100 19.86 18.86 -0.26
N ASN A 101 20.17 17.94 0.64
CA ASN A 101 21.52 17.47 0.91
C ASN A 101 21.52 15.93 1.02
N PRO A 102 21.52 15.21 -0.12
CA PRO A 102 21.42 13.76 -0.10
C PRO A 102 22.54 13.11 0.71
N ALA A 103 22.19 12.17 1.60
CA ALA A 103 23.15 11.44 2.42
C ALA A 103 22.64 10.04 2.72
N ASN A 104 23.54 9.05 2.73
CA ASN A 104 23.24 7.65 3.07
C ASN A 104 22.08 7.02 2.27
N GLY A 105 21.89 7.43 1.02
CA GLY A 105 20.80 6.94 0.16
C GLY A 105 19.44 7.64 0.34
N TYR A 106 19.37 8.63 1.24
CA TYR A 106 18.17 9.46 1.45
C TYR A 106 18.33 10.83 0.80
N LEU A 107 17.25 11.30 0.19
CA LEU A 107 17.07 12.69 -0.23
C LEU A 107 16.72 13.59 0.96
N VAL A 108 15.88 13.08 1.87
CA VAL A 108 15.51 13.81 3.09
C VAL A 108 15.19 12.82 4.21
N SER A 109 15.48 13.22 5.43
CA SER A 109 15.19 12.49 6.65
C SER A 109 14.62 13.44 7.71
N HIS A 110 13.43 13.12 8.20
CA HIS A 110 12.83 13.75 9.37
C HIS A 110 12.55 12.65 10.40
N ASP A 111 12.97 12.87 11.64
CA ASP A 111 12.83 11.94 12.76
C ASP A 111 12.46 12.74 14.02
N GLY A 112 11.86 12.07 14.99
CA GLY A 112 11.38 12.69 16.22
C GLY A 112 10.25 13.71 16.01
N LEU A 113 9.44 13.53 14.95
CA LEU A 113 8.23 14.31 14.73
C LEU A 113 7.17 13.95 15.78
N ASP A 114 6.32 14.91 16.10
CA ASP A 114 5.11 14.63 16.89
C ASP A 114 4.22 13.62 16.15
N TYR A 115 3.49 12.77 16.87
CA TYR A 115 2.61 11.80 16.22
C TYR A 115 1.34 12.49 15.71
N GLU A 116 1.42 13.07 14.52
CA GLU A 116 0.32 13.77 13.86
C GLU A 116 0.36 13.62 12.33
N ALA A 117 -0.55 14.31 11.65
CA ALA A 117 -0.64 14.30 10.20
C ALA A 117 0.44 15.22 9.60
N HIS A 118 1.34 14.63 8.82
CA HIS A 118 2.42 15.32 8.14
C HIS A 118 2.26 15.28 6.62
N THR A 119 2.82 16.28 5.94
CA THR A 119 2.98 16.32 4.49
C THR A 119 4.39 16.76 4.13
N LEU A 120 5.12 15.86 3.48
CA LEU A 120 6.41 16.15 2.88
C LEU A 120 6.19 16.56 1.43
N VAL A 121 6.75 17.72 1.05
CA VAL A 121 6.84 18.17 -0.34
C VAL A 121 8.31 18.32 -0.72
N LEU A 122 8.68 17.76 -1.86
CA LEU A 122 9.96 17.95 -2.51
C LEU A 122 9.75 18.77 -3.78
N ASN A 123 10.58 19.79 -4.02
CA ASN A 123 10.56 20.62 -5.23
C ASN A 123 11.94 20.64 -5.90
N THR A 124 12.02 20.40 -7.20
CA THR A 124 13.28 20.54 -7.95
C THR A 124 13.60 22.01 -8.18
N THR A 125 14.84 22.41 -7.90
CA THR A 125 15.30 23.81 -8.00
C THR A 125 16.30 24.00 -9.13
N SER A 126 16.74 22.93 -9.78
CA SER A 126 17.61 22.97 -10.96
C SER A 126 17.20 21.92 -12.00
N THR A 127 17.96 21.84 -13.10
CA THR A 127 17.74 20.85 -14.17
C THR A 127 18.60 19.59 -14.01
N LEU A 128 19.26 19.43 -12.85
CA LEU A 128 20.01 18.21 -12.55
C LEU A 128 19.03 17.07 -12.24
N GLN A 129 19.38 15.87 -12.66
CA GLN A 129 18.51 14.71 -12.50
C GLN A 129 18.32 14.38 -11.02
N LEU A 130 17.05 14.20 -10.65
CA LEU A 130 16.62 13.72 -9.35
C LEU A 130 15.92 12.37 -9.53
N ASN A 131 16.22 11.41 -8.66
CA ASN A 131 15.63 10.07 -8.67
C ASN A 131 15.02 9.78 -7.29
N VAL A 132 13.79 9.29 -7.26
CA VAL A 132 13.07 8.87 -6.05
C VAL A 132 12.74 7.39 -6.18
N THR A 133 12.98 6.60 -5.13
CA THR A 133 12.74 5.14 -5.12
C THR A 133 11.67 4.72 -4.12
N SER A 134 11.64 5.32 -2.93
CA SER A 134 10.66 4.96 -1.90
C SER A 134 10.61 6.01 -0.78
N ALA A 135 9.61 5.91 0.07
CA ALA A 135 9.59 6.53 1.39
C ALA A 135 9.46 5.45 2.46
N LEU A 136 10.28 5.52 3.50
CA LEU A 136 10.13 4.76 4.73
C LEU A 136 9.53 5.68 5.78
N MET A 137 8.36 5.34 6.31
CA MET A 137 7.65 6.16 7.29
C MET A 137 7.41 5.35 8.57
N THR A 138 7.61 5.98 9.72
CA THR A 138 7.27 5.39 11.02
C THR A 138 5.87 5.85 11.39
N VAL A 139 4.88 4.98 11.21
CA VAL A 139 3.45 5.23 11.41
C VAL A 139 2.91 4.48 12.62
N GLY A 140 1.75 4.88 13.14
CA GLY A 140 1.14 4.20 14.29
C GLY A 140 0.14 3.11 13.87
N VAL A 141 0.28 1.91 14.44
CA VAL A 141 -0.63 0.77 14.29
C VAL A 141 -0.87 0.08 15.64
N GLY A 142 -1.95 -0.69 15.76
CA GLY A 142 -2.29 -1.49 16.94
C GLY A 142 -3.07 -0.76 18.04
N ASP A 143 -3.08 -1.36 19.24
CA ASP A 143 -3.77 -0.86 20.43
C ASP A 143 -3.01 0.30 21.10
N GLU A 144 -3.74 1.33 21.54
CA GLU A 144 -3.24 2.27 22.55
C GLU A 144 -2.90 1.49 23.82
N GLY A 145 -1.65 1.55 24.27
CA GLY A 145 -1.20 0.89 25.51
C GLY A 145 -0.76 -0.56 25.35
N ALA A 146 -0.62 -1.10 24.13
CA ALA A 146 0.34 -2.18 23.93
C ALA A 146 1.72 -1.62 24.30
N GLU A 147 2.33 -2.14 25.35
CA GLU A 147 3.54 -1.56 25.92
C GLU A 147 4.65 -1.51 24.84
N GLN A 148 5.08 -0.29 24.48
CA GLN A 148 6.47 -0.13 24.04
C GLN A 148 7.32 -0.56 25.24
N ILE A 149 7.90 -1.76 25.17
CA ILE A 149 8.95 -2.17 26.09
C ILE A 149 10.16 -1.27 25.78
N HIS A 150 10.17 -0.09 26.40
CA HIS A 150 11.29 0.84 26.40
C HIS A 150 12.45 0.19 27.16
N GLY A 151 13.28 -0.57 26.45
CA GLY A 151 14.44 -1.24 27.02
C GLY A 151 15.58 -1.36 26.02
N LEU A 152 16.52 -0.40 26.10
CA LEU A 152 17.93 -0.47 25.68
C LEU A 152 18.23 -0.42 24.17
N ASN A 153 18.87 0.70 23.75
CA ASN A 153 19.96 0.92 22.76
C ASN A 153 20.38 -0.15 21.73
N HIS A 154 19.49 -1.05 21.33
CA HIS A 154 19.66 -1.99 20.23
C HIS A 154 18.61 -1.65 19.18
N PRO A 155 18.91 -1.80 17.87
CA PRO A 155 17.90 -1.80 16.82
C PRO A 155 17.04 -3.06 17.05
N LEU A 156 16.06 -2.94 17.94
CA LEU A 156 15.20 -4.02 18.38
C LEU A 156 14.06 -4.16 17.38
N GLU A 157 14.11 -5.26 16.65
CA GLU A 157 13.04 -5.86 15.88
C GLU A 157 11.88 -6.32 16.80
N HIS A 158 11.33 -5.44 17.63
CA HIS A 158 10.07 -5.69 18.34
C HIS A 158 8.93 -5.52 17.34
N SER A 159 8.80 -6.52 16.47
CA SER A 159 7.62 -6.72 15.66
C SER A 159 6.52 -7.20 16.61
N ALA A 160 5.68 -6.27 17.10
CA ALA A 160 4.35 -6.67 17.56
C ALA A 160 3.81 -7.62 16.50
N THR A 161 3.31 -8.81 16.87
CA THR A 161 2.79 -9.77 15.89
C THR A 161 1.50 -9.20 15.31
N ILE A 162 1.67 -8.31 14.35
CA ILE A 162 0.64 -7.70 13.54
C ILE A 162 0.02 -8.88 12.78
N THR A 163 -1.12 -9.36 13.27
CA THR A 163 -1.90 -10.34 12.52
C THR A 163 -2.57 -9.57 11.40
N ASP A 164 -1.98 -9.67 10.21
CA ASP A 164 -2.50 -9.06 9.01
C ASP A 164 -3.74 -9.82 8.55
N THR A 165 -4.92 -9.21 8.72
CA THR A 165 -6.12 -9.73 8.07
C THR A 165 -6.11 -9.27 6.62
N LYS A 166 -5.66 -10.16 5.74
CA LYS A 166 -5.68 -9.97 4.29
C LYS A 166 -7.01 -10.42 3.71
N HIS A 167 -7.61 -9.60 2.85
CA HIS A 167 -8.66 -10.06 1.94
C HIS A 167 -8.26 -9.74 0.51
N LEU A 168 -8.43 -10.73 -0.35
CA LEU A 168 -8.36 -10.53 -1.79
C LEU A 168 -9.67 -9.90 -2.25
N ALA A 169 -9.62 -9.11 -3.31
CA ALA A 169 -10.84 -8.56 -3.90
C ALA A 169 -11.70 -9.64 -4.58
N ILE A 170 -11.10 -10.78 -4.89
CA ILE A 170 -11.71 -11.85 -5.67
C ILE A 170 -11.36 -13.20 -5.05
N ASP A 171 -12.39 -14.02 -4.94
CA ASP A 171 -12.29 -15.45 -4.67
C ASP A 171 -12.09 -16.22 -5.98
N VAL A 172 -11.11 -17.12 -6.00
CA VAL A 172 -10.86 -18.02 -7.13
C VAL A 172 -11.21 -19.44 -6.69
N ALA A 173 -12.24 -20.02 -7.32
CA ALA A 173 -12.65 -21.38 -7.06
C ALA A 173 -11.69 -22.40 -7.68
N SER A 174 -11.81 -23.67 -7.28
CA SER A 174 -10.94 -24.75 -7.76
C SER A 174 -11.11 -25.06 -9.25
N ASP A 175 -12.22 -24.66 -9.85
CA ASP A 175 -12.47 -24.76 -11.30
C ASP A 175 -11.95 -23.55 -12.09
N GLY A 176 -11.31 -22.59 -11.42
CA GLY A 176 -10.79 -21.36 -12.00
C GLY A 176 -11.83 -20.26 -12.17
N SER A 177 -13.09 -20.48 -11.80
CA SER A 177 -14.09 -19.41 -11.80
C SER A 177 -13.75 -18.37 -10.73
N THR A 178 -14.07 -17.10 -11.02
CA THR A 178 -13.80 -15.98 -10.14
C THR A 178 -15.09 -15.30 -9.70
N SER A 179 -15.13 -14.89 -8.43
CA SER A 179 -16.23 -14.10 -7.88
C SER A 179 -15.70 -12.99 -6.99
N LEU A 180 -16.44 -11.88 -6.92
CA LEU A 180 -16.13 -10.79 -5.99
C LEU A 180 -16.19 -11.31 -4.54
N ASP A 181 -15.13 -11.06 -3.77
CA ASP A 181 -15.13 -11.35 -2.33
C ASP A 181 -16.23 -10.53 -1.66
N SER A 182 -17.03 -11.19 -0.82
CA SER A 182 -18.19 -10.60 -0.13
C SER A 182 -17.88 -9.37 0.73
N PHE A 183 -16.61 -9.13 1.05
CA PHE A 183 -16.12 -7.96 1.76
C PHE A 183 -16.21 -6.67 0.93
N PHE A 184 -16.19 -6.80 -0.39
CA PHE A 184 -16.26 -5.70 -1.33
C PHE A 184 -17.66 -5.58 -1.92
N THR A 185 -18.06 -4.35 -2.22
CA THR A 185 -19.30 -4.01 -2.91
C THR A 185 -18.97 -3.08 -4.07
N THR A 186 -19.67 -3.25 -5.17
CA THR A 186 -19.57 -2.37 -6.32
C THR A 186 -20.86 -1.61 -6.58
N ASN A 187 -20.75 -0.40 -7.12
CA ASN A 187 -21.88 0.44 -7.44
C ASN A 187 -21.54 1.33 -8.64
N GLY A 188 -22.46 1.49 -9.59
CA GLY A 188 -22.29 2.35 -10.75
C GLY A 188 -22.70 1.68 -12.05
N ASN A 189 -22.63 2.44 -13.14
CA ASN A 189 -23.09 2.01 -14.47
C ASN A 189 -21.98 1.36 -15.31
N GLY A 190 -20.72 1.42 -14.88
CA GLY A 190 -19.62 0.78 -15.59
C GLY A 190 -19.61 -0.73 -15.41
N PRO A 191 -18.97 -1.47 -16.34
CA PRO A 191 -18.70 -2.88 -16.12
C PRO A 191 -17.73 -3.03 -14.94
N PHE A 192 -17.91 -4.10 -14.18
CA PHE A 192 -16.93 -4.60 -13.22
C PHE A 192 -16.48 -5.96 -13.69
N ASN A 193 -15.18 -6.18 -13.79
CA ASN A 193 -14.63 -7.46 -14.18
C ASN A 193 -13.89 -8.09 -13.00
N THR A 194 -14.04 -9.40 -12.87
CA THR A 194 -13.34 -10.23 -11.90
C THR A 194 -12.45 -11.27 -12.58
N ASN A 195 -12.43 -11.26 -13.90
CA ASN A 195 -11.72 -12.22 -14.73
C ASN A 195 -10.62 -11.45 -15.48
N HIS A 196 -9.45 -11.33 -14.82
CA HIS A 196 -8.27 -10.69 -15.38
C HIS A 196 -7.17 -11.72 -15.63
N ASP A 197 -6.56 -11.53 -16.81
CA ASP A 197 -5.35 -12.13 -17.41
C ASP A 197 -4.95 -13.58 -17.08
N ALA A 198 -4.35 -14.23 -18.08
CA ALA A 198 -3.83 -15.59 -18.00
C ALA A 198 -2.67 -15.77 -16.98
N GLN A 199 -2.32 -14.73 -16.20
CA GLN A 199 -1.20 -14.70 -15.26
C GLN A 199 -1.63 -14.72 -13.78
N GLY A 200 -2.93 -14.72 -13.47
CA GLY A 200 -3.42 -15.01 -12.12
C GLY A 200 -3.33 -13.84 -11.14
N TYR A 201 -3.42 -12.59 -11.61
CA TYR A 201 -3.54 -11.43 -10.73
C TYR A 201 -5.00 -11.10 -10.42
N SER A 202 -5.53 -11.70 -9.36
CA SER A 202 -6.94 -11.57 -8.95
C SER A 202 -7.29 -10.14 -8.50
N ARG A 203 -7.89 -9.32 -9.37
CA ARG A 203 -8.30 -7.94 -9.07
C ARG A 203 -9.71 -7.66 -9.56
N ILE A 204 -10.45 -6.83 -8.83
CA ILE A 204 -11.68 -6.23 -9.35
C ILE A 204 -11.36 -4.85 -9.91
N ASP A 205 -11.88 -4.58 -11.10
CA ASP A 205 -11.64 -3.34 -11.81
C ASP A 205 -12.95 -2.73 -12.35
N THR A 206 -12.84 -1.51 -12.86
CA THR A 206 -13.89 -0.88 -13.66
C THR A 206 -13.30 0.19 -14.58
N THR A 207 -13.93 0.39 -15.74
CA THR A 207 -13.61 1.47 -16.69
C THR A 207 -14.66 2.57 -16.74
N GLY A 208 -15.80 2.40 -16.07
CA GLY A 208 -16.89 3.37 -16.11
C GLY A 208 -16.64 4.53 -15.16
N LYS A 209 -16.69 5.77 -15.68
CA LYS A 209 -16.64 6.95 -14.83
C LYS A 209 -17.78 6.98 -13.82
N GLY A 210 -17.47 7.27 -12.56
CA GLY A 210 -18.40 7.28 -11.44
C GLY A 210 -18.71 5.89 -10.85
N SER A 211 -18.16 4.81 -11.44
CA SER A 211 -18.20 3.48 -10.82
C SER A 211 -17.37 3.45 -9.54
N LYS A 212 -17.87 2.71 -8.55
CA LYS A 212 -17.36 2.68 -7.19
C LYS A 212 -17.06 1.25 -6.74
N ILE A 213 -15.99 1.14 -5.97
CA ILE A 213 -15.62 -0.07 -5.22
C ILE A 213 -15.50 0.36 -3.77
N LEU A 214 -16.27 -0.28 -2.88
CA LEU A 214 -16.33 0.10 -1.47
C LEU A 214 -16.32 -1.11 -0.56
N PHE A 215 -15.79 -0.92 0.64
CA PHE A 215 -15.78 -1.94 1.69
C PHE A 215 -15.84 -1.25 3.05
N SER A 216 -16.36 -1.97 4.06
CA SER A 216 -16.48 -1.45 5.43
C SER A 216 -15.74 -2.35 6.41
N PHE A 217 -15.19 -1.76 7.47
CA PHE A 217 -14.41 -2.47 8.47
C PHE A 217 -14.47 -1.78 9.83
N SER A 218 -14.18 -2.54 10.88
CA SER A 218 -14.06 -2.05 12.25
C SER A 218 -12.89 -2.71 12.94
N SER A 219 -12.56 -2.28 14.17
CA SER A 219 -11.51 -2.91 14.99
C SER A 219 -10.09 -2.82 14.40
N ALA A 220 -9.87 -1.91 13.45
CA ALA A 220 -8.58 -1.67 12.78
C ALA A 220 -8.05 -0.27 13.10
N SER A 221 -6.72 -0.16 13.20
CA SER A 221 -5.99 1.09 13.44
C SER A 221 -5.35 1.66 12.17
N ALA A 222 -5.32 0.86 11.11
CA ALA A 222 -4.87 1.25 9.79
C ALA A 222 -5.50 0.34 8.72
N VAL A 223 -5.45 0.80 7.47
CA VAL A 223 -5.84 0.06 6.28
C VAL A 223 -4.82 0.31 5.17
N PHE A 224 -4.42 -0.75 4.48
CA PHE A 224 -3.61 -0.69 3.27
C PHE A 224 -4.41 -1.32 2.13
N VAL A 225 -4.49 -0.65 0.99
CA VAL A 225 -5.17 -1.13 -0.20
C VAL A 225 -4.17 -1.15 -1.34
N TYR A 226 -4.14 -2.27 -2.04
CA TYR A 226 -3.24 -2.49 -3.15
C TYR A 226 -4.05 -2.77 -4.41
N GLY A 227 -3.49 -2.35 -5.53
CA GLY A 227 -3.99 -2.63 -6.86
C GLY A 227 -2.83 -2.56 -7.83
N SER A 228 -3.12 -2.17 -9.07
CA SER A 228 -2.11 -2.03 -10.10
C SER A 228 -2.00 -0.62 -10.68
N THR A 229 -0.90 -0.41 -11.41
CA THR A 229 -0.66 0.78 -12.21
C THR A 229 -0.29 0.36 -13.63
N ASN A 230 -0.87 0.99 -14.65
CA ASN A 230 -0.59 0.71 -16.05
C ASN A 230 -0.94 1.92 -16.93
N TYR A 231 -0.68 1.83 -18.24
CA TYR A 231 -0.88 2.93 -19.19
C TYR A 231 -2.37 3.24 -19.44
N ASP A 232 -3.23 2.25 -19.21
CA ASP A 232 -4.68 2.30 -19.36
C ASP A 232 -5.41 2.58 -18.05
N HIS A 233 -4.69 2.77 -16.94
CA HIS A 233 -5.26 3.29 -15.69
C HIS A 233 -5.44 4.81 -15.73
N GLY A 234 -6.31 5.31 -14.87
CA GLY A 234 -6.63 6.72 -14.77
C GLY A 234 -6.68 7.27 -13.35
N ALA A 235 -7.24 8.48 -13.26
CA ALA A 235 -7.49 9.13 -11.99
C ALA A 235 -8.69 8.50 -11.27
N TYR A 236 -8.58 8.39 -9.95
CA TYR A 236 -9.65 7.95 -9.07
C TYR A 236 -9.66 8.79 -7.80
N SER A 237 -10.80 8.82 -7.11
CA SER A 237 -10.90 9.40 -5.79
C SER A 237 -11.12 8.35 -4.73
N VAL A 238 -10.66 8.63 -3.51
CA VAL A 238 -10.93 7.82 -2.32
C VAL A 238 -11.54 8.71 -1.25
N THR A 239 -12.61 8.21 -0.63
CA THR A 239 -13.22 8.80 0.56
C THR A 239 -13.22 7.80 1.70
N LEU A 240 -12.88 8.26 2.90
CA LEU A 240 -12.98 7.50 4.15
C LEU A 240 -14.10 8.09 5.02
N SER A 241 -15.02 7.26 5.47
CA SER A 241 -16.14 7.68 6.33
C SER A 241 -16.25 6.80 7.57
N PRO A 242 -16.21 7.35 8.80
CA PRO A 242 -15.93 8.76 9.10
C PRO A 242 -14.49 9.14 8.73
N ALA A 243 -14.26 10.43 8.51
CA ALA A 243 -12.92 10.94 8.22
C ALA A 243 -11.95 10.70 9.38
N ALA A 244 -10.70 10.35 9.06
CA ALA A 244 -9.63 10.08 10.02
C ALA A 244 -8.26 10.22 9.35
N GLY A 245 -7.21 10.25 10.17
CA GLY A 245 -5.82 10.37 9.74
C GLY A 245 -5.59 11.54 8.78
N VAL A 246 -4.97 11.30 7.62
CA VAL A 246 -4.79 12.31 6.57
C VAL A 246 -6.01 12.47 5.66
N SER A 247 -6.94 11.51 5.65
CA SER A 247 -8.18 11.56 4.85
C SER A 247 -9.29 12.35 5.55
N THR A 248 -9.08 13.65 5.74
CA THR A 248 -10.12 14.59 6.23
C THR A 248 -11.14 14.97 5.15
N SER A 249 -10.81 14.72 3.88
CA SER A 249 -11.67 14.95 2.72
C SER A 249 -11.42 13.88 1.65
N THR A 250 -12.17 13.95 0.54
CA THR A 250 -11.88 13.18 -0.67
C THR A 250 -10.46 13.44 -1.14
N ARG A 251 -9.69 12.37 -1.37
CA ARG A 251 -8.35 12.43 -1.97
C ARG A 251 -8.43 11.95 -3.42
N THR A 252 -7.66 12.55 -4.31
CA THR A 252 -7.55 12.13 -5.71
C THR A 252 -6.16 11.59 -5.96
N PHE A 253 -6.10 10.45 -6.63
CA PHE A 253 -4.87 9.76 -7.00
C PHE A 253 -4.91 9.44 -8.49
N ASN A 254 -3.76 9.02 -9.03
CA ASN A 254 -3.65 8.61 -10.43
C ASN A 254 -2.75 7.37 -10.54
N SER A 255 -3.32 6.28 -11.06
CA SER A 255 -2.62 5.01 -11.27
C SER A 255 -2.01 4.88 -12.68
N THR A 256 -2.04 5.93 -13.50
CA THR A 256 -1.35 5.90 -14.79
C THR A 256 0.15 5.70 -14.60
N SER A 257 0.68 4.67 -15.26
CA SER A 257 2.11 4.35 -15.33
C SER A 257 2.45 3.95 -16.75
N LYS A 258 3.65 4.26 -17.25
CA LYS A 258 4.09 3.73 -18.55
C LYS A 258 4.10 2.20 -18.52
N TRP A 259 4.67 1.63 -17.46
CA TRP A 259 4.82 0.19 -17.28
C TRP A 259 3.71 -0.37 -16.41
N PHE A 260 3.34 -1.63 -16.68
CA PHE A 260 2.43 -2.36 -15.82
C PHE A 260 3.19 -2.83 -14.56
N ALA A 261 2.63 -2.56 -13.39
CA ALA A 261 3.11 -3.06 -12.11
C ALA A 261 1.97 -3.55 -11.22
N TYR A 262 2.21 -4.69 -10.59
CA TYR A 262 1.33 -5.28 -9.59
C TYR A 262 1.63 -4.75 -8.19
N ASP A 263 0.66 -4.90 -7.29
CA ASP A 263 0.79 -4.67 -5.85
C ASP A 263 1.30 -3.27 -5.47
N ALA A 264 0.93 -2.27 -6.27
CA ALA A 264 1.13 -0.88 -5.91
C ALA A 264 0.20 -0.52 -4.74
N LEU A 265 0.73 0.11 -3.69
CA LEU A 265 -0.09 0.66 -2.61
C LEU A 265 -0.91 1.81 -3.17
N THR A 266 -2.20 1.60 -3.46
CA THR A 266 -3.08 2.59 -4.10
C THR A 266 -3.70 3.55 -3.09
N TYR A 267 -3.92 3.08 -1.86
CA TYR A 267 -4.42 3.89 -0.78
C TYR A 267 -3.99 3.32 0.56
N TRP A 268 -3.82 4.19 1.55
CA TRP A 268 -3.64 3.77 2.93
C TRP A 268 -4.12 4.85 3.89
N GLU A 269 -4.43 4.42 5.11
CA GLU A 269 -4.72 5.31 6.23
C GLU A 269 -4.27 4.66 7.53
N THR A 270 -3.78 5.46 8.48
CA THR A 270 -3.41 5.05 9.85
C THR A 270 -4.13 5.93 10.87
N ASN A 271 -3.86 5.73 12.16
CA ASN A 271 -4.50 6.48 13.24
C ASN A 271 -6.04 6.35 13.23
N LEU A 272 -6.54 5.16 12.87
CA LEU A 272 -7.96 4.86 12.88
C LEU A 272 -8.39 4.47 14.30
N ASP A 273 -9.47 5.07 14.77
CA ASP A 273 -10.14 4.70 16.02
C ASP A 273 -10.81 3.33 15.87
N ARG A 274 -10.30 2.33 16.61
CA ARG A 274 -10.72 0.93 16.51
C ARG A 274 -12.17 0.68 16.93
N ASP A 275 -12.76 1.58 17.72
CA ASP A 275 -14.15 1.48 18.18
C ASP A 275 -15.14 2.00 17.12
N LYS A 276 -14.64 2.55 16.01
CA LYS A 276 -15.45 3.02 14.88
C LYS A 276 -15.48 2.01 13.74
N THR A 277 -16.59 2.04 13.03
CA THR A 277 -16.72 1.41 11.71
C THR A 277 -16.38 2.44 10.64
N TYR A 278 -15.45 2.10 9.77
CA TYR A 278 -15.07 2.88 8.61
C TYR A 278 -15.61 2.25 7.33
N GLN A 279 -15.84 3.09 6.34
CA GLN A 279 -16.08 2.72 4.95
C GLN A 279 -15.07 3.45 4.07
N VAL A 280 -14.37 2.69 3.23
CA VAL A 280 -13.53 3.24 2.17
C VAL A 280 -14.31 3.11 0.87
N THR A 281 -14.40 4.20 0.11
CA THR A 281 -15.02 4.21 -1.22
C THR A 281 -14.02 4.74 -2.23
N PHE A 282 -13.69 3.90 -3.20
CA PHE A 282 -12.97 4.26 -4.41
C PHE A 282 -13.99 4.63 -5.49
N GLU A 283 -13.75 5.70 -6.23
CA GLU A 283 -14.57 6.13 -7.36
C GLU A 283 -13.68 6.42 -8.56
N ASN A 284 -13.97 5.79 -9.70
CA ASN A 284 -13.25 6.03 -10.94
C ASN A 284 -13.64 7.40 -11.53
N LEU A 285 -12.67 8.27 -11.77
CA LEU A 285 -12.91 9.62 -12.30
C LEU A 285 -12.69 9.72 -13.82
N ALA A 286 -12.11 8.70 -14.43
CA ALA A 286 -11.67 8.71 -15.82
C ALA A 286 -12.43 7.67 -16.65
N ASP A 287 -13.25 8.16 -17.59
CA ASP A 287 -14.03 7.30 -18.47
C ASP A 287 -13.14 6.52 -19.43
N GLY A 288 -13.39 5.21 -19.55
CA GLY A 288 -12.60 4.30 -20.39
C GLY A 288 -11.19 4.00 -19.85
N LYS A 289 -10.87 4.44 -18.63
CA LYS A 289 -9.60 4.14 -17.95
C LYS A 289 -9.85 3.24 -16.74
N TYR A 290 -8.94 2.31 -16.49
CA TYR A 290 -9.07 1.36 -15.40
C TYR A 290 -8.81 2.02 -14.04
N MET A 291 -9.58 1.58 -13.06
CA MET A 291 -9.31 1.66 -11.63
C MET A 291 -9.53 0.25 -11.08
N ASP A 292 -8.58 -0.27 -10.30
CA ASP A 292 -8.69 -1.61 -9.72
C ASP A 292 -8.24 -1.70 -8.26
N ILE A 293 -8.66 -2.80 -7.62
CA ILE A 293 -8.21 -3.23 -6.31
C ILE A 293 -7.92 -4.73 -6.38
N HIS A 294 -6.73 -5.12 -5.91
CA HIS A 294 -6.31 -6.51 -5.78
C HIS A 294 -6.57 -7.05 -4.37
N GLN A 295 -6.15 -6.30 -3.36
CA GLN A 295 -6.18 -6.76 -1.97
C GLN A 295 -6.27 -5.58 -1.01
N LYS A 296 -6.70 -5.88 0.21
CA LYS A 296 -6.55 -5.00 1.35
C LYS A 296 -6.05 -5.74 2.58
N THR A 297 -5.32 -5.03 3.42
CA THR A 297 -4.70 -5.55 4.65
C THR A 297 -5.01 -4.63 5.82
N PHE A 298 -5.31 -5.22 6.98
CA PHE A 298 -5.43 -4.51 8.26
C PHE A 298 -4.31 -4.96 9.21
N PRO A 299 -3.30 -4.11 9.46
CA PRO A 299 -2.29 -4.44 10.44
C PRO A 299 -2.86 -4.38 11.86
N GLY A 300 -2.55 -5.39 12.68
CA GLY A 300 -2.79 -5.35 14.12
C GLY A 300 -4.25 -5.56 14.52
N SER A 301 -5.07 -6.17 13.64
CA SER A 301 -6.38 -6.66 14.04
C SER A 301 -6.21 -7.85 14.97
N ASN A 302 -6.13 -7.60 16.28
CA ASN A 302 -6.31 -8.66 17.28
C ASN A 302 -7.70 -9.25 17.06
N PHE A 303 -7.78 -10.45 16.46
CA PHE A 303 -8.98 -11.27 16.53
C PHE A 303 -9.18 -11.59 18.01
N ARG A 304 -10.00 -10.79 18.70
CA ARG A 304 -10.46 -11.14 20.04
C ARG A 304 -11.30 -12.40 19.85
N VAL A 305 -10.72 -13.58 20.07
CA VAL A 305 -11.49 -14.78 20.36
C VAL A 305 -12.35 -14.39 21.55
N GLY A 306 -13.64 -14.16 21.30
CA GLY A 306 -14.58 -13.78 22.34
C GLY A 306 -14.48 -14.84 23.42
N ALA A 307 -13.95 -14.47 24.59
CA ALA A 307 -14.03 -15.32 25.76
C ALA A 307 -15.52 -15.57 25.99
N LEU A 308 -15.98 -16.79 25.71
CA LEU A 308 -17.30 -17.26 26.08
C LEU A 308 -17.39 -17.10 27.61
N LYS A 309 -18.06 -16.05 28.06
CA LYS A 309 -18.38 -15.83 29.47
C LYS A 309 -19.48 -16.85 29.83
N GLY A 310 -19.05 -17.89 30.54
CA GLY A 310 -19.85 -19.02 30.99
C GLY A 310 -19.10 -20.28 30.57
N TRP A 311 -18.38 -20.96 31.44
CA TRP A 311 -18.95 -21.72 32.55
C TRP A 311 -18.08 -21.66 33.82
N SER A 312 -18.74 -21.68 34.96
CA SER A 312 -18.12 -21.86 36.27
C SER A 312 -17.84 -23.34 36.55
N THR A 313 -16.67 -23.57 37.16
CA THR A 313 -16.27 -24.72 37.99
C THR A 313 -16.22 -26.10 37.35
N GLY A 314 -15.00 -26.62 37.21
CA GLY A 314 -14.73 -28.05 37.04
C GLY A 314 -13.41 -28.29 36.32
N ILE A 315 -12.37 -28.54 37.11
CA ILE A 315 -11.14 -29.27 36.76
C ILE A 315 -11.31 -30.16 35.53
N ASP A 316 -10.52 -29.94 34.48
CA ASP A 316 -9.74 -30.98 33.77
C ASP A 316 -8.96 -30.39 32.58
N GLU A 317 -7.87 -31.09 32.26
CA GLU A 317 -6.80 -30.77 31.31
C GLU A 317 -7.30 -30.38 29.91
N PHE A 318 -6.75 -29.30 29.34
CA PHE A 318 -6.99 -28.94 27.95
C PHE A 318 -5.96 -29.63 27.04
N PHE A 319 -6.37 -30.77 26.48
CA PHE A 319 -5.72 -31.40 25.32
C PHE A 319 -6.21 -30.68 24.05
N ILE A 320 -5.31 -30.10 23.25
CA ILE A 320 -5.63 -29.73 21.86
C ILE A 320 -5.31 -30.94 20.99
N GLU A 321 -6.33 -31.76 20.78
CA GLU A 321 -6.30 -32.88 19.85
C GLU A 321 -6.70 -32.37 18.44
N PHE A 322 -5.73 -32.32 17.52
CA PHE A 322 -6.02 -32.28 16.10
C PHE A 322 -6.28 -33.72 15.64
N CYS A 323 -7.53 -34.06 15.38
CA CYS A 323 -7.94 -35.30 14.72
C CYS A 323 -8.98 -34.93 13.66
N GLY A 324 -8.89 -35.33 12.39
CA GLY A 324 -8.04 -36.21 11.60
C GLY A 324 -8.63 -36.18 10.17
N VAL A 325 -8.31 -36.99 9.17
CA VAL A 325 -7.61 -38.28 8.98
C VAL A 325 -7.37 -38.31 7.43
N SER A 326 -6.29 -38.82 6.82
CA SER A 326 -5.92 -40.23 6.77
C SER A 326 -4.62 -40.42 5.96
N ASN A 327 -3.57 -40.92 6.62
CA ASN A 327 -2.50 -41.68 5.97
C ASN A 327 -2.56 -43.12 6.49
N ARG A 328 -2.63 -44.10 5.58
CA ARG A 328 -2.47 -45.52 5.89
C ARG A 328 -0.99 -45.89 5.81
N ILE A 329 -0.43 -46.40 6.90
CA ILE A 329 0.77 -47.23 6.94
C ILE A 329 0.46 -48.49 7.75
N LEU A 330 0.87 -49.64 7.21
CA LEU A 330 1.27 -50.91 7.86
C LEU A 330 1.80 -51.76 6.69
N GLY A 331 2.98 -52.38 6.65
CA GLY A 331 3.97 -52.73 7.66
C GLY A 331 4.50 -54.14 7.30
N PHE A 332 5.76 -54.22 6.84
CA PHE A 332 6.74 -55.32 6.80
C PHE A 332 6.33 -56.81 6.77
N PHE A 333 7.00 -57.59 5.88
CA PHE A 333 7.78 -58.78 6.26
C PHE A 333 8.87 -59.09 5.21
N SER A 334 10.08 -59.37 5.68
CA SER A 334 11.21 -59.92 4.91
C SER A 334 11.28 -61.44 5.07
N SER A 335 11.68 -62.17 4.03
CA SER A 335 12.45 -63.41 4.19
C SER A 335 13.10 -63.87 2.88
N PHE A 336 14.35 -64.29 3.02
CA PHE A 336 15.25 -65.00 2.11
C PHE A 336 14.60 -66.14 1.30
N LEU A 337 14.85 -66.16 -0.02
CA LEU A 337 15.66 -67.12 -0.77
C LEU A 337 15.67 -66.72 -2.25
#